data_AF-A0A2K5LIP0-F1
#
_entry.id   AF-A0A2K5LIP0-F1
#
_cell.length_a   1.000
_cell.length_b   1.000
_cell.length_c   1.000
_cell.angle_alpha   90.00
_cell.angle_beta   90.00
_cell.angle_gamma   90.00
#
_symmetry.space_group_name_H-M   'P 1'
#
loop_
_entity.id
_entity.type
_entity.pdbx_description
1 polymer ?
#
loop_
_entity_poly.entity_id
_entity_poly.type
_entity_poly.pdbx_seq_one_letter_code
_entity_poly.pdbx_strand_id
1 'polypeptide(L)'
;MSGLSGPPAWHGPCPLALLLLFLLSPSLVLAISFHLPINSCKCLHEEIYKDLLVTGAYEISDQSGGTGGLRSHLKITDSAGHIFYSKEEIMTFEVCFESKGTGQIPDQLVMLDMKHGVEAKNYEEIAKVNMRSL
;
A
#
# COMPACT_ATOMS: atom_id res chain seq x y z
N MET A 1 -48.10 -25.62 -44.45
CA MET A 1 -47.65 -25.72 -43.05
C MET A 1 -46.39 -26.53 -43.01
N SER A 2 -45.25 -25.92 -42.66
CA SER A 2 -44.13 -26.52 -41.90
C SER A 2 -43.03 -25.47 -41.80
N GLY A 3 -43.14 -24.56 -40.82
CA GLY A 3 -42.04 -23.69 -40.42
C GLY A 3 -41.15 -24.46 -39.45
N LEU A 4 -39.90 -24.72 -39.81
CA LEU A 4 -38.89 -25.15 -38.85
C LEU A 4 -38.21 -23.89 -38.29
N SER A 5 -38.62 -23.45 -37.10
CA SER A 5 -37.79 -22.54 -36.30
C SER A 5 -36.73 -23.38 -35.58
N GLY A 6 -35.46 -23.18 -35.92
CA GLY A 6 -34.34 -23.74 -35.14
C GLY A 6 -34.26 -23.11 -33.73
N PRO A 7 -33.64 -23.79 -32.75
CA PRO A 7 -33.53 -23.28 -31.40
C PRO A 7 -32.53 -22.11 -31.34
N PRO A 8 -32.73 -21.12 -30.43
CA PRO A 8 -31.76 -20.06 -30.23
C PRO A 8 -30.47 -20.65 -29.66
N ALA A 9 -29.35 -20.43 -30.35
CA ALA A 9 -28.02 -20.75 -29.84
C ALA A 9 -27.71 -19.80 -28.69
N TRP A 10 -27.77 -20.30 -27.46
CA TRP A 10 -27.30 -19.58 -26.27
C TRP A 10 -25.77 -19.58 -26.31
N HIS A 11 -25.19 -18.53 -26.90
CA HIS A 11 -23.76 -18.27 -26.86
C HIS A 11 -23.37 -17.78 -25.45
N GLY A 12 -23.17 -18.71 -24.53
CA GLY A 12 -22.50 -18.42 -23.27
C GLY A 12 -21.06 -17.93 -23.52
N PRO A 13 -20.50 -17.07 -22.66
CA PRO A 13 -19.13 -16.61 -22.82
C PRO A 13 -18.18 -17.81 -22.86
N CYS A 14 -17.31 -17.83 -23.87
CA CYS A 14 -16.38 -18.92 -24.12
C CYS A 14 -15.50 -19.12 -22.86
N PRO A 15 -15.30 -20.36 -22.37
CA PRO A 15 -14.50 -20.60 -21.17
C PRO A 15 -13.06 -20.06 -21.29
N LEU A 16 -12.55 -19.96 -22.52
CA LEU A 16 -11.27 -19.33 -22.83
C LEU A 16 -11.27 -17.82 -22.53
N ALA A 17 -12.38 -17.12 -22.78
CA ALA A 17 -12.51 -15.70 -22.49
C ALA A 17 -12.57 -15.43 -20.98
N LEU A 18 -13.22 -16.32 -20.23
CA LEU A 18 -13.24 -16.28 -18.75
C LEU A 18 -11.85 -16.52 -18.16
N LEU A 19 -11.08 -17.45 -18.73
CA LEU A 19 -9.69 -17.70 -18.31
C LEU A 19 -8.79 -16.50 -18.58
N LEU A 20 -8.92 -15.87 -19.75
CA LEU A 20 -8.18 -14.67 -20.12
C LEU A 20 -8.52 -13.49 -19.20
N LEU A 21 -9.77 -13.32 -18.81
CA LEU A 21 -10.20 -12.29 -17.84
C LEU A 21 -9.56 -12.51 -16.46
N PHE A 22 -9.43 -13.76 -16.02
CA PHE A 22 -8.79 -14.10 -14.74
C PHE A 22 -7.29 -13.81 -14.76
N LEU A 23 -6.61 -14.12 -15.87
CA LEU A 23 -5.17 -13.88 -16.05
C LEU A 23 -4.83 -12.40 -16.22
N LEU A 24 -5.75 -11.60 -16.75
CA LEU A 24 -5.61 -10.15 -16.91
C LEU A 24 -6.12 -9.36 -15.69
N SER A 25 -6.61 -10.05 -14.65
CA SER A 25 -7.03 -9.36 -13.43
C SER A 25 -5.81 -8.68 -12.81
N PRO A 26 -5.85 -7.34 -12.62
CA PRO A 26 -4.77 -6.66 -11.91
C PRO A 26 -4.69 -7.28 -10.52
N SER A 27 -3.50 -7.74 -10.14
CA SER A 27 -3.22 -8.13 -8.76
C SER A 27 -3.73 -7.02 -7.86
N LEU A 28 -4.62 -7.33 -6.91
CA LEU A 28 -5.13 -6.38 -5.93
C LEU A 28 -3.94 -5.86 -5.10
N VAL A 29 -3.33 -4.77 -5.55
CA VAL A 29 -2.33 -4.04 -4.78
C VAL A 29 -3.11 -3.23 -3.75
N LEU A 30 -3.05 -3.65 -2.49
CA LEU A 30 -3.60 -2.89 -1.36
C LEU A 30 -2.64 -1.75 -1.01
N ALA A 31 -2.67 -0.68 -1.81
CA ALA A 31 -2.02 0.58 -1.45
C ALA A 31 -3.04 1.52 -0.80
N ILE A 32 -2.66 2.14 0.31
CA ILE A 32 -3.48 3.15 1.00
C ILE A 32 -3.15 4.51 0.37
N SER A 33 -4.17 5.19 -0.16
CA SER A 33 -4.02 6.55 -0.71
C SER A 33 -4.92 7.54 -0.01
N PHE A 34 -4.40 8.70 0.38
CA PHE A 34 -5.19 9.76 0.99
C PHE A 34 -4.66 11.16 0.70
N HIS A 35 -5.58 12.13 0.72
CA HIS A 35 -5.22 13.55 0.68
C HIS A 35 -4.77 14.04 2.05
N LEU A 36 -3.64 14.75 2.08
CA LEU A 36 -3.05 15.39 3.25
C LEU A 36 -3.06 16.92 3.07
N PRO A 37 -4.01 17.61 3.73
CA PRO A 37 -4.06 19.07 3.72
C PRO A 37 -2.83 19.71 4.35
N ILE A 38 -2.56 20.96 4.00
CA ILE A 38 -1.52 21.78 4.64
C ILE A 38 -1.79 21.94 6.14
N ASN A 39 -0.73 21.94 6.97
CA ASN A 39 -0.81 22.11 8.42
C ASN A 39 -1.71 21.05 9.11
N SER A 40 -1.72 19.83 8.57
CA SER A 40 -2.48 18.70 9.09
C SER A 40 -1.59 17.48 9.32
N CYS A 41 -2.09 16.54 10.13
CA CYS A 41 -1.46 15.26 10.40
C CYS A 41 -2.47 14.13 10.22
N LYS A 42 -2.07 13.07 9.52
CA LYS A 42 -2.86 11.82 9.39
C LYS A 42 -2.01 10.63 9.77
N CYS A 43 -2.56 9.73 10.58
CA CYS A 43 -1.86 8.57 11.12
C CYS A 43 -2.59 7.28 10.76
N LEU A 44 -1.84 6.26 10.39
CA LEU A 44 -2.29 4.88 10.30
C LEU A 44 -1.86 4.15 11.58
N HIS A 45 -2.81 3.55 12.28
CA HIS A 45 -2.56 2.73 13.46
C HIS A 45 -2.62 1.25 13.06
N GLU A 46 -1.56 0.49 13.35
CA GLU A 46 -1.49 -0.94 13.10
C GLU A 46 -1.14 -1.72 14.37
N GLU A 47 -1.72 -2.92 14.48
CA GLU A 47 -1.39 -3.91 15.50
C GLU A 47 -0.70 -5.10 14.84
N ILE A 48 0.51 -5.42 15.29
CA ILE A 48 1.32 -6.52 14.74
C ILE A 48 1.76 -7.48 15.82
N TYR A 49 1.89 -8.75 15.46
CA TYR A 49 2.48 -9.75 16.35
C TYR A 49 4.00 -9.58 16.44
N LYS A 50 4.55 -9.96 17.59
CA LYS A 50 5.99 -10.02 17.83
C LYS A 50 6.70 -10.88 16.77
N ASP A 51 7.89 -10.45 16.36
CA ASP A 51 8.75 -11.07 15.35
C ASP A 51 8.19 -11.05 13.90
N LEU A 52 7.10 -10.31 13.65
CA LEU A 52 6.60 -10.03 12.30
C LEU A 52 7.33 -8.83 11.70
N LEU A 53 7.99 -9.03 10.56
CA LEU A 53 8.65 -7.94 9.82
C LEU A 53 7.60 -7.08 9.09
N VAL A 54 7.78 -5.76 9.13
CA VAL A 54 6.97 -4.80 8.36
C VAL A 54 7.89 -3.94 7.52
N THR A 55 7.58 -3.78 6.24
CA THR A 55 8.26 -2.84 5.34
C THR A 55 7.24 -1.92 4.70
N GLY A 56 7.54 -0.62 4.67
CA GLY A 56 6.68 0.37 4.02
C GLY A 56 7.43 1.17 2.97
N ALA A 57 6.73 1.48 1.88
CA ALA A 57 7.14 2.47 0.88
C ALA A 57 6.08 3.55 0.78
N TYR A 58 6.50 4.80 0.61
CA TYR A 58 5.55 5.91 0.49
C TYR A 58 5.99 6.90 -0.61
N GLU A 59 5.00 7.49 -1.25
CA GLU A 59 5.17 8.56 -2.22
C GLU A 59 4.24 9.72 -1.86
N ILE A 60 4.76 10.95 -1.95
CA ILE A 60 3.98 12.17 -1.73
C ILE A 60 4.02 12.97 -3.02
N SER A 61 2.87 13.07 -3.68
CA SER A 61 2.70 13.91 -4.86
C SER A 61 2.35 15.34 -4.43
N ASP A 62 3.29 16.26 -4.59
CA ASP A 62 3.07 17.69 -4.40
C ASP A 62 2.68 18.34 -5.74
N GLN A 63 1.43 18.81 -5.83
CA GLN A 63 0.94 19.52 -7.02
C GLN A 63 1.49 20.96 -7.13
N SER A 64 2.15 21.48 -6.10
CA SER A 64 2.64 22.86 -6.04
C SER A 64 4.05 23.08 -6.58
N GLY A 65 4.72 22.02 -7.07
CA GLY A 65 6.03 22.12 -7.72
C GLY A 65 7.16 22.62 -6.80
N GLY A 66 7.00 22.52 -5.48
CA GLY A 66 7.97 23.01 -4.49
C GLY A 66 7.93 24.51 -4.20
N THR A 67 6.96 25.24 -4.77
CA THR A 67 6.94 26.73 -4.77
C THR A 67 6.39 27.36 -3.49
N GLY A 68 6.16 26.60 -2.41
CA GLY A 68 5.41 27.06 -1.22
C GLY A 68 6.02 26.76 0.14
N GLY A 69 7.29 26.34 0.24
CA GLY A 69 7.89 25.97 1.54
C GLY A 69 7.19 24.79 2.24
N LEU A 70 6.41 24.01 1.48
CA LEU A 70 5.68 22.85 1.96
C LEU A 70 6.65 21.74 2.35
N ARG A 71 6.60 21.31 3.62
CA ARG A 71 7.43 20.23 4.15
C ARG A 71 6.55 19.16 4.76
N SER A 72 6.64 17.94 4.24
CA SER A 72 5.99 16.77 4.80
C SER A 72 7.00 15.99 5.65
N HIS A 73 6.58 15.56 6.84
CA HIS A 73 7.39 14.80 7.79
C HIS A 73 6.71 13.46 8.06
N LEU A 74 7.45 12.37 7.90
CA LEU A 74 7.03 11.03 8.29
C LEU A 74 7.51 10.74 9.71
N LYS A 75 6.62 10.28 10.57
CA LYS A 75 6.95 9.83 11.93
C LYS A 75 6.39 8.44 12.15
N ILE A 76 7.21 7.54 12.68
CA ILE A 76 6.80 6.18 13.07
C ILE A 76 7.06 6.02 14.57
N THR A 77 6.04 5.62 15.33
CA THR A 77 6.11 5.48 16.80
C THR A 77 5.40 4.23 17.28
N ASP A 78 5.89 3.58 18.34
CA ASP A 78 5.20 2.47 19.00
C ASP A 78 4.13 2.94 20.02
N SER A 79 3.37 1.99 20.59
CA SER A 79 2.38 2.19 21.66
C SER A 79 2.90 2.98 22.87
N ALA A 80 4.20 2.94 23.14
CA ALA A 80 4.84 3.61 24.27
C ALA A 80 5.49 4.94 23.88
N GLY A 81 5.44 5.34 22.60
CA GLY A 81 6.16 6.49 22.07
C GLY A 81 7.68 6.32 22.03
N HIS A 82 8.19 5.11 22.25
CA HIS A 82 9.59 4.77 22.17
C HIS A 82 9.97 4.29 20.76
N ILE A 83 11.25 4.40 20.42
CA ILE A 83 11.80 3.84 19.19
C ILE A 83 12.17 2.39 19.49
N PHE A 84 11.18 1.50 19.39
CA PHE A 84 11.24 0.03 19.37
C PHE A 84 11.87 -0.72 20.57
N TYR A 85 11.05 -1.09 21.57
CA TYR A 85 11.01 -2.43 22.21
C TYR A 85 9.87 -2.51 23.26
N SER A 86 8.81 -3.30 23.01
CA SER A 86 7.81 -3.67 24.04
C SER A 86 7.92 -5.16 24.40
N LYS A 87 7.64 -5.50 25.66
CA LYS A 87 7.62 -6.89 26.17
C LYS A 87 6.34 -7.63 25.75
N GLU A 88 5.35 -6.94 25.21
CA GLU A 88 4.05 -7.49 24.80
C GLU A 88 4.16 -8.33 23.51
N GLU A 89 3.32 -9.37 23.40
CA GLU A 89 3.28 -10.26 22.23
C GLU A 89 2.62 -9.63 21.00
N ILE A 90 1.84 -8.57 21.22
CA ILE A 90 1.27 -7.72 20.17
C ILE A 90 1.85 -6.33 20.41
N MET A 91 2.50 -5.78 19.39
CA MET A 91 3.02 -4.42 19.37
C MET A 91 2.10 -3.57 18.51
N THR A 92 1.74 -2.37 18.97
CA THR A 92 1.05 -1.40 18.14
C THR A 92 2.00 -0.29 17.73
N PHE A 93 1.84 0.20 16.51
CA PHE A 93 2.61 1.33 16.01
C PHE A 93 1.77 2.23 15.12
N GLU A 94 2.17 3.49 15.06
CA GLU A 94 1.54 4.52 14.25
C GLU A 94 2.50 5.06 13.20
N VAL A 95 2.00 5.21 11.98
CA VAL A 95 2.68 5.86 10.86
C VAL A 95 1.96 7.17 10.56
N CYS A 96 2.58 8.29 10.92
CA CYS A 96 1.99 9.61 10.78
C CYS A 96 2.67 10.44 9.69
N PHE A 97 1.87 11.07 8.84
CA PHE A 97 2.28 12.06 7.85
C PHE A 97 1.82 13.43 8.31
N GLU A 98 2.77 14.31 8.62
CA GLU A 98 2.53 15.69 9.04
C GLU A 98 2.95 16.64 7.92
N SER A 99 2.07 17.53 7.49
CA SER A 99 2.37 18.57 6.50
C SER A 99 2.46 19.94 7.17
N LYS A 100 3.52 20.70 6.88
CA LYS A 100 3.70 22.08 7.36
C LYS A 100 3.96 23.01 6.19
N GLY A 101 3.31 24.16 6.17
CA GLY A 101 3.55 25.18 5.15
C GLY A 101 2.81 26.48 5.41
N THR A 102 3.10 27.48 4.58
CA THR A 102 2.51 28.81 4.67
C THR A 102 1.78 29.16 3.38
N GLY A 103 0.60 29.76 3.50
CA GLY A 103 -0.22 30.14 2.35
C GLY A 103 -1.25 29.07 1.97
N GLN A 104 -1.92 29.29 0.85
CA GLN A 104 -2.97 28.40 0.36
C GLN A 104 -2.36 27.42 -0.66
N ILE A 105 -1.96 26.27 -0.17
CA ILE A 105 -1.32 25.20 -0.96
C ILE A 105 -2.34 24.06 -1.12
N PRO A 106 -2.48 23.46 -2.31
CA PRO A 106 -3.40 22.35 -2.51
C PRO A 106 -2.99 21.12 -1.68
N ASP A 107 -3.96 20.26 -1.39
CA ASP A 107 -3.74 19.02 -0.66
C ASP A 107 -2.74 18.11 -1.40
N GLN A 108 -1.81 17.53 -0.64
CA GLN A 108 -0.87 16.54 -1.16
C GLN A 108 -1.57 15.19 -1.27
N LEU A 109 -1.26 14.41 -2.30
CA LEU A 109 -1.70 13.01 -2.37
C LEU A 109 -0.58 12.13 -1.81
N VAL A 110 -0.88 11.41 -0.74
CA VAL A 110 0.03 10.42 -0.14
C VAL A 110 -0.41 9.03 -0.59
N MET A 111 0.55 8.25 -1.08
CA MET A 111 0.40 6.83 -1.35
C MET A 111 1.32 6.05 -0.41
N LEU A 112 0.77 5.09 0.33
CA LEU A 112 1.46 4.27 1.31
C LEU A 112 1.22 2.80 0.97
N ASP A 113 2.31 2.07 0.70
CA ASP A 113 2.33 0.62 0.53
C ASP A 113 3.02 0.01 1.75
N MET A 114 2.34 -0.90 2.45
CA MET A 114 2.84 -1.57 3.64
C MET A 114 2.69 -3.07 3.49
N LYS A 115 3.76 -3.78 3.82
CA LYS A 115 3.90 -5.23 3.66
C LYS A 115 4.27 -5.85 4.98
N HIS A 116 3.70 -7.03 5.26
CA HIS A 116 3.92 -7.77 6.50
C HIS A 116 4.50 -9.16 6.25
N GLY A 117 5.30 -9.66 7.20
CA GLY A 117 5.79 -11.03 7.23
C GLY A 117 6.61 -11.41 6.00
N VAL A 118 6.17 -12.45 5.27
CA VAL A 118 6.90 -12.98 4.10
C VAL A 118 6.89 -12.03 2.91
N GLU A 119 5.92 -11.12 2.84
CA GLU A 119 5.86 -10.09 1.80
C GLU A 119 6.85 -8.96 2.08
N ALA A 120 7.15 -8.73 3.36
CA ALA A 120 8.14 -7.76 3.81
C ALA A 120 9.59 -8.27 3.65
N LYS A 121 9.77 -9.58 3.49
CA LYS A 121 11.10 -10.18 3.26
C LYS A 121 11.53 -9.91 1.83
N ASN A 122 12.53 -9.07 1.66
CA ASN A 122 13.19 -8.90 0.36
C ASN A 122 14.05 -10.14 0.05
N TYR A 123 13.52 -11.06 -0.76
CA TYR A 123 14.21 -12.29 -1.17
C TYR A 123 15.52 -12.02 -1.93
N GLU A 124 15.71 -10.82 -2.49
CA GLU A 124 16.90 -10.46 -3.26
C GLU A 124 18.15 -10.22 -2.38
N GLU A 125 17.99 -9.78 -1.12
CA GLU A 125 19.10 -9.68 -0.17
C GLU A 125 19.50 -11.03 0.43
N ILE A 126 18.53 -11.93 0.63
CA ILE A 126 18.78 -13.29 1.13
C ILE A 126 19.64 -14.08 0.12
N ALA A 127 19.41 -13.87 -1.19
CA ALA A 127 20.22 -14.48 -2.24
C ALA A 127 21.67 -13.95 -2.27
N LYS A 128 21.88 -12.64 -1.99
CA LYS A 128 23.23 -12.03 -1.94
C LYS A 128 24.03 -12.45 -0.71
N VAL A 129 23.37 -12.65 0.43
CA VAL A 129 24.03 -13.16 1.65
C VAL A 129 24.50 -14.60 1.46
N ASN A 130 23.70 -15.47 0.85
CA ASN A 130 24.06 -16.87 0.62
C ASN A 130 25.18 -17.08 -0.42
N MET A 131 25.43 -16.10 -1.32
CA MET A 131 26.57 -16.17 -2.25
C MET A 131 27.88 -15.63 -1.66
N ARG A 132 27.87 -14.90 -0.53
CA ARG A 132 29.10 -14.40 0.12
C ARG A 132 29.72 -15.39 1.11
N SER A 133 29.00 -16.45 1.47
CA SER A 133 29.41 -17.48 2.41
C SER A 133 29.78 -18.82 1.74
N LEU A 134 29.91 -18.83 0.41
CA LEU A 134 30.40 -19.96 -0.41
C LEU A 134 31.76 -19.63 -1.03
#